data_AF-A0A540NH44-F1
#
_entry.id   AF-A0A540NH44-F1
#
_cell.length_a   1.000
_cell.length_b   1.000
_cell.length_c   1.000
_cell.angle_alpha   90.00
_cell.angle_beta   90.00
_cell.angle_gamma   90.00
#
_symmetry.space_group_name_H-M   'P 1'
#
loop_
_entity.id
_entity.type
_entity.pdbx_description
1 polymer ?
#
loop_
_entity_poly.entity_id
_entity_poly.type
_entity_poly.pdbx_seq_one_letter_code
_entity_poly.pdbx_strand_id
1 'polypeptide(L)'
;MDELTRHIQDDIPWCILFADDIVLIDETQEGVNAKLNLWREVLESKGLRLSRSKTEYMECKFNANGGQNELGVRIGDQEIPKSDRFRYLGSILQKNGELDGDLNLRIQAGWMKWKSASGVLCDRCMPLKLKEKFYRTAIRSAMLYGT
;
A
#
# COMPACT_ATOMS: atom_id res chain seq x y z
N MET A 1 4.00 -10.47 -15.71
CA MET A 1 3.27 -9.19 -15.63
C MET A 1 4.08 -8.09 -16.29
N ASP A 2 5.28 -7.77 -15.78
CA ASP A 2 6.11 -6.69 -16.32
C ASP A 2 6.33 -6.72 -17.83
N GLU A 3 6.77 -7.85 -18.40
CA GLU A 3 7.02 -7.92 -19.84
C GLU A 3 5.73 -7.76 -20.68
N LEU A 4 4.57 -8.16 -20.13
CA LEU A 4 3.28 -8.05 -20.82
C LEU A 4 2.75 -6.62 -20.85
N THR A 5 3.09 -5.82 -19.83
CA THR A 5 2.57 -4.46 -19.63
C THR A 5 3.64 -3.38 -19.82
N ARG A 6 4.89 -3.73 -20.17
CA ARG A 6 6.02 -2.81 -20.31
C ARG A 6 5.74 -1.58 -21.19
N HIS A 7 4.88 -1.73 -22.20
CA HIS A 7 4.54 -0.67 -23.15
C HIS A 7 3.48 0.32 -22.64
N ILE A 8 2.83 0.03 -21.50
CA ILE A 8 1.82 0.89 -20.84
C ILE A 8 2.24 1.31 -19.42
N GLN A 9 3.45 0.94 -19.00
CA GLN A 9 3.99 1.34 -17.71
C GLN A 9 4.53 2.77 -17.81
N ASP A 10 4.06 3.62 -16.89
CA ASP A 10 4.64 4.93 -16.67
C ASP A 10 5.82 4.85 -15.68
N ASP A 11 6.65 5.89 -15.66
CA ASP A 11 7.73 6.01 -14.69
C ASP A 11 7.22 6.15 -13.25
N ILE A 12 8.05 5.77 -12.28
CA ILE A 12 7.76 5.97 -10.86
C ILE A 12 7.64 7.49 -10.58
N PRO A 13 6.60 7.95 -9.84
CA PRO A 13 5.62 7.17 -9.07
C PRO A 13 4.29 6.89 -9.78
N TRP A 14 4.15 7.22 -11.07
CA TRP A 14 2.88 7.22 -11.80
C TRP A 14 2.31 5.82 -12.08
N CYS A 15 3.18 4.83 -12.16
CA CYS A 15 2.81 3.41 -12.18
C CYS A 15 3.76 2.61 -11.28
N ILE A 16 3.20 1.77 -10.41
CA ILE A 16 3.97 0.88 -9.54
C ILE A 16 3.39 -0.52 -9.64
N LEU A 17 4.24 -1.52 -9.84
CA LEU A 17 3.88 -2.91 -10.01
C LEU A 17 4.60 -3.79 -8.99
N PHE A 18 3.85 -4.70 -8.37
CA PHE A 18 4.44 -5.77 -7.58
C PHE A 18 3.56 -7.02 -7.67
N ALA A 19 4.10 -8.10 -8.25
CA ALA A 19 3.36 -9.33 -8.51
C ALA A 19 2.04 -9.07 -9.27
N ASP A 20 0.88 -9.26 -8.61
CA ASP A 20 -0.46 -8.98 -9.13
C ASP A 20 -1.03 -7.61 -8.72
N ASP A 21 -0.37 -6.89 -7.81
CA ASP A 21 -0.79 -5.56 -7.36
C ASP A 21 -0.26 -4.46 -8.30
N ILE A 22 -1.17 -3.57 -8.70
CA ILE A 22 -0.91 -2.46 -9.61
C ILE A 22 -1.40 -1.17 -8.95
N VAL A 23 -0.53 -0.17 -8.88
CA VAL A 23 -0.88 1.18 -8.41
C VAL A 23 -0.77 2.13 -9.60
N LEU A 24 -1.86 2.84 -9.88
CA LEU A 24 -1.94 3.85 -10.93
C LEU A 24 -2.19 5.20 -10.27
N ILE A 25 -1.33 6.17 -10.57
CA ILE A 25 -1.41 7.52 -10.02
C ILE A 25 -1.55 8.51 -11.17
N ASP A 26 -2.41 9.51 -10.96
CA ASP A 26 -2.57 10.65 -11.84
C ASP A 26 -2.99 11.87 -10.99
N GLU A 27 -2.78 13.07 -11.53
CA GLU A 27 -3.17 14.32 -10.87
C GLU A 27 -4.67 14.59 -11.02
N THR A 28 -5.27 14.02 -12.06
CA THR A 28 -6.68 14.21 -12.41
C THR A 28 -7.44 12.91 -12.30
N GLN A 29 -8.72 13.01 -11.93
CA GLN A 29 -9.57 11.84 -11.87
C GLN A 29 -9.81 11.24 -13.26
N GLU A 30 -9.91 12.10 -14.28
CA GLU A 30 -10.03 11.72 -15.68
C GLU A 30 -8.80 10.94 -16.13
N GLY A 31 -7.60 11.36 -15.73
CA GLY A 31 -6.34 10.66 -15.98
C GLY A 31 -6.30 9.28 -15.31
N VAL A 32 -6.70 9.17 -14.04
CA VAL A 32 -6.83 7.86 -13.36
C VAL A 32 -7.80 6.94 -14.10
N ASN A 33 -8.97 7.45 -14.51
CA ASN A 33 -9.95 6.68 -15.27
C ASN A 33 -9.41 6.23 -16.64
N ALA A 34 -8.69 7.11 -17.34
CA ALA A 34 -8.08 6.79 -18.63
C ALA A 34 -7.03 5.69 -18.49
N LYS A 35 -6.12 5.82 -17.51
CA LYS A 35 -5.11 4.80 -17.21
C LYS A 35 -5.75 3.48 -16.84
N LEU A 36 -6.73 3.49 -15.94
CA LEU A 36 -7.41 2.28 -15.48
C LEU A 36 -8.10 1.52 -16.63
N ASN A 37 -8.75 2.25 -17.54
CA ASN A 37 -9.39 1.64 -18.71
C ASN A 37 -8.37 1.06 -19.70
N LEU A 38 -7.26 1.76 -19.95
CA LEU A 38 -6.15 1.25 -20.77
C LEU A 38 -5.58 -0.05 -20.18
N TRP A 39 -5.30 -0.05 -18.87
CA TRP A 39 -4.80 -1.21 -18.16
C TRP A 39 -5.76 -2.40 -18.23
N ARG A 40 -7.06 -2.15 -18.02
CA ARG A 40 -8.11 -3.17 -18.18
C ARG A 40 -8.10 -3.77 -19.57
N GLU A 41 -8.11 -2.96 -20.62
CA GLU A 41 -8.18 -3.43 -22.01
C GLU A 41 -6.95 -4.27 -22.40
N VAL A 42 -5.75 -3.80 -22.03
CA VAL A 42 -4.51 -4.52 -22.29
C VAL A 42 -4.48 -5.85 -21.52
N LEU A 43 -4.85 -5.84 -20.24
CA LEU A 43 -4.88 -7.07 -19.43
C LEU A 43 -5.92 -8.07 -19.97
N GLU A 44 -7.12 -7.61 -20.32
CA GLU A 44 -8.17 -8.45 -20.90
C GLU A 44 -7.76 -9.03 -22.25
N SER A 45 -7.05 -8.26 -23.10
CA SER A 45 -6.48 -8.77 -24.36
C SER A 45 -5.47 -9.90 -24.18
N LYS A 46 -4.84 -9.98 -23.00
CA LYS A 46 -3.90 -11.05 -22.62
C LYS A 46 -4.55 -12.15 -21.77
N GLY A 47 -5.87 -12.12 -21.60
CA GLY A 47 -6.62 -13.11 -20.83
C GLY A 47 -6.59 -12.90 -19.31
N LEU A 48 -6.14 -11.73 -18.83
CA LEU A 48 -6.14 -11.35 -17.42
C LEU A 48 -7.35 -10.45 -17.10
N ARG A 49 -7.78 -10.41 -15.85
CA ARG A 49 -8.93 -9.61 -15.42
C ARG A 49 -8.63 -8.86 -14.14
N LEU A 50 -9.09 -7.61 -14.06
CA LEU A 50 -9.03 -6.81 -12.84
C LEU A 50 -10.08 -7.30 -11.83
N SER A 51 -9.67 -7.42 -10.56
CA SER A 51 -10.57 -7.81 -9.48
C SER A 51 -11.34 -6.60 -8.96
N ARG A 52 -12.57 -6.42 -9.43
CA ARG A 52 -13.44 -5.30 -9.03
C ARG A 52 -13.72 -5.20 -7.53
N SER A 53 -13.66 -6.32 -6.81
CA SER A 53 -13.86 -6.37 -5.36
C SER A 53 -12.61 -6.02 -4.56
N LYS A 54 -11.42 -6.07 -5.18
CA LYS A 54 -10.14 -5.75 -4.54
C LYS A 54 -9.61 -4.38 -4.98
N THR A 55 -10.06 -3.87 -6.11
CA THR A 55 -9.68 -2.54 -6.58
C THR A 55 -10.40 -1.48 -5.74
N GLU A 56 -9.63 -0.54 -5.23
CA GLU A 56 -10.08 0.64 -4.49
C GLU A 56 -9.39 1.86 -5.10
N TYR A 57 -9.95 3.06 -4.91
CA TYR A 57 -9.27 4.31 -5.26
C TYR A 57 -9.17 5.24 -4.07
N MET A 58 -8.11 6.05 -4.03
CA MET A 58 -7.89 7.06 -3.00
C MET A 58 -7.68 8.40 -3.66
N GLU A 59 -8.43 9.41 -3.21
CA GLU A 59 -8.28 10.79 -3.65
C GLU A 59 -7.49 11.56 -2.58
N CYS A 60 -6.34 12.12 -2.96
CA CYS A 60 -5.51 12.88 -2.04
C CYS A 60 -5.68 14.38 -2.29
N LYS A 61 -6.41 15.06 -1.40
CA LYS A 61 -6.65 16.51 -1.50
C LYS A 61 -5.53 17.29 -0.81
N PHE A 62 -4.34 17.29 -1.40
CA PHE A 62 -3.20 18.03 -0.87
C PHE A 62 -3.34 19.55 -1.05
N ASN A 63 -4.15 19.98 -2.02
CA ASN A 63 -4.47 21.39 -2.24
C ASN A 63 -5.91 21.71 -1.81
N ALA A 64 -6.08 22.79 -1.04
CA ALA A 64 -7.35 23.23 -0.45
C ALA A 64 -8.45 23.65 -1.47
N ASN A 65 -8.13 23.71 -2.77
CA ASN A 65 -8.99 24.26 -3.81
C ASN A 65 -9.63 23.21 -4.74
N GLY A 66 -9.60 21.92 -4.36
CA GLY A 66 -10.22 20.86 -5.15
C GLY A 66 -11.74 20.85 -4.99
N GLY A 67 -12.47 21.37 -5.98
CA GLY A 67 -13.91 21.18 -6.12
C GLY A 67 -14.28 19.70 -5.96
N GLN A 68 -15.45 19.41 -5.40
CA GLN A 68 -15.96 18.04 -5.37
C GLN A 68 -16.31 17.65 -6.81
N ASN A 69 -15.43 16.89 -7.48
CA ASN A 69 -15.88 16.13 -8.64
C ASN A 69 -16.81 15.03 -8.10
N GLU A 70 -18.09 15.15 -8.43
CA GLU A 70 -19.15 14.19 -8.05
C GLU A 70 -19.07 12.87 -8.83
N LEU A 71 -18.34 12.85 -9.93
CA LEU A 71 -18.09 11.63 -10.68
C LEU A 71 -17.11 10.77 -9.87
N GLY A 72 -17.38 9.48 -9.68
CA GLY A 72 -16.43 8.53 -9.09
C GLY A 72 -15.47 7.93 -10.11
N VAL A 73 -14.49 7.14 -9.63
CA VAL A 73 -13.64 6.31 -10.50
C VAL A 73 -14.41 5.04 -10.86
N ARG A 74 -14.45 4.65 -12.14
CA ARG A 74 -15.28 3.51 -12.63
C ARG A 74 -14.46 2.53 -13.46
N ILE A 75 -14.75 1.24 -13.30
CA ILE A 75 -14.28 0.15 -14.18
C ILE A 75 -15.47 -0.31 -15.01
N GLY A 76 -15.52 0.11 -16.28
CA GLY A 76 -16.73 -0.06 -17.09
C GLY A 76 -17.92 0.63 -16.43
N ASP A 77 -19.01 -0.11 -16.19
CA ASP A 77 -20.22 0.45 -15.60
C ASP A 77 -20.20 0.53 -14.06
N GLN A 78 -19.21 -0.09 -13.40
CA GLN A 78 -19.17 -0.21 -11.95
C GLN A 78 -18.26 0.84 -11.32
N GLU A 79 -18.77 1.53 -10.31
CA GLU A 79 -18.00 2.46 -9.49
C GLU A 79 -17.12 1.71 -8.48
N ILE A 80 -15.88 2.16 -8.36
CA ILE A 80 -14.89 1.60 -7.44
C ILE A 80 -15.11 2.21 -6.06
N PRO A 81 -15.00 1.45 -4.96
CA PRO A 81 -15.05 2.02 -3.63
C PRO A 81 -13.91 3.02 -3.40
N LYS A 82 -14.27 4.19 -2.84
CA LYS A 82 -13.31 5.18 -2.35
C LYS A 82 -12.79 4.76 -0.97
N SER A 83 -11.48 4.79 -0.80
CA SER A 83 -10.83 4.54 0.48
C SER A 83 -10.01 5.75 0.94
N ASP A 84 -10.04 6.00 2.25
CA ASP A 84 -9.22 7.02 2.92
C ASP A 84 -7.84 6.49 3.34
N ARG A 85 -7.70 5.15 3.34
CA ARG A 85 -6.51 4.43 3.79
C ARG A 85 -6.25 3.25 2.88
N PHE A 86 -5.11 3.25 2.21
CA PHE A 86 -4.72 2.18 1.31
C PHE A 86 -3.55 1.38 1.90
N ARG A 87 -3.67 0.06 1.94
CA ARG A 87 -2.54 -0.81 2.34
C ARG A 87 -1.81 -1.28 1.07
N TYR A 88 -0.56 -0.89 0.92
CA TYR A 88 0.30 -1.34 -0.18
C TYR A 88 1.59 -1.94 0.37
N LEU A 89 1.86 -3.20 0.03
CA LEU A 89 3.06 -3.94 0.44
C LEU A 89 3.37 -3.84 1.95
N GLY A 90 2.34 -3.81 2.76
CA GLY A 90 2.46 -3.72 4.21
C GLY A 90 2.48 -2.33 4.82
N SER A 91 2.64 -1.29 3.99
CA SER A 91 2.58 0.10 4.44
C SER A 91 1.17 0.67 4.27
N ILE A 92 0.77 1.58 5.15
CA ILE A 92 -0.50 2.32 5.05
C ILE A 92 -0.25 3.70 4.45
N LEU A 93 -0.89 3.98 3.32
CA LEU A 93 -1.01 5.31 2.73
C LEU A 93 -2.32 5.96 3.20
N GLN A 94 -2.26 7.23 3.54
CA GLN A 94 -3.43 8.00 3.99
C GLN A 94 -3.69 9.16 3.03
N LYS A 95 -4.98 9.46 2.79
CA LYS A 95 -5.39 10.54 1.86
C LYS A 95 -4.84 11.94 2.19
N ASN A 96 -4.52 12.17 3.47
CA ASN A 96 -3.99 13.43 3.97
C ASN A 96 -2.45 13.51 3.91
N GLY A 97 -1.78 12.43 3.46
CA GLY A 97 -0.33 12.35 3.39
C GLY A 97 0.36 12.15 4.74
N GLU A 98 -0.40 11.99 5.82
CA GLU A 98 0.16 11.68 7.13
C GLU A 98 0.65 10.24 7.18
N LEU A 99 1.69 10.02 7.99
CA LEU A 99 2.30 8.70 8.21
C LEU A 99 1.84 8.06 9.52
N ASP A 100 1.04 8.74 10.33
CA ASP A 100 0.68 8.32 11.69
C ASP A 100 0.01 6.94 11.71
N GLY A 101 -0.80 6.62 10.70
CA GLY A 101 -1.41 5.30 10.57
C GLY A 101 -0.39 4.18 10.39
N ASP A 102 0.61 4.40 9.52
CA ASP A 102 1.67 3.43 9.25
C ASP A 102 2.62 3.30 10.45
N LEU A 103 3.01 4.43 11.04
CA LEU A 103 3.86 4.47 12.23
C LEU A 103 3.21 3.72 13.40
N ASN A 104 1.93 3.96 13.65
CA ASN A 104 1.20 3.26 14.71
C ASN A 104 1.14 1.76 14.44
N LEU A 105 0.86 1.32 13.21
CA LEU A 105 0.85 -0.11 12.86
C LEU A 105 2.21 -0.77 13.17
N ARG A 106 3.31 -0.15 12.73
CA ARG A 106 4.68 -0.67 12.92
C ARG A 106 5.10 -0.69 14.39
N ILE A 107 4.73 0.34 15.15
CA ILE A 107 4.95 0.40 16.60
C ILE A 107 4.21 -0.75 17.29
N GLN A 108 2.95 -0.99 16.93
CA GLN A 108 2.17 -2.11 17.48
C GLN A 108 2.78 -3.47 17.11
N ALA A 109 3.24 -3.66 15.87
CA ALA A 109 3.94 -4.87 15.46
C ALA A 109 5.22 -5.11 16.29
N GLY A 110 6.01 -4.06 16.52
CA GLY A 110 7.17 -4.09 17.40
C GLY A 110 6.81 -4.48 18.83
N TRP A 111 5.77 -3.87 19.41
CA TRP A 111 5.28 -4.19 20.76
C TRP A 111 4.79 -5.63 20.89
N MET A 112 4.09 -6.16 19.88
CA MET A 112 3.64 -7.55 19.85
C MET A 112 4.82 -8.53 19.89
N LYS A 113 5.88 -8.27 19.10
CA LYS A 113 7.11 -9.08 19.14
C LYS A 113 7.86 -8.92 20.45
N TRP A 114 7.94 -7.71 20.99
CA TRP A 114 8.57 -7.46 22.30
C TRP A 114 7.86 -8.22 23.41
N LYS A 115 6.52 -8.17 23.45
CA LYS A 115 5.69 -8.89 24.43
C LYS A 115 5.95 -10.39 24.36
N SER A 116 6.04 -10.94 23.15
CA SER A 116 6.35 -12.36 22.92
C SER A 116 7.76 -12.75 23.37
N ALA A 117 8.73 -11.83 23.27
CA ALA A 117 10.12 -12.03 23.68
C ALA A 117 10.42 -11.59 25.12
N SER A 118 9.40 -11.15 25.87
CA SER A 118 9.58 -10.58 27.22
C SER A 118 10.27 -11.55 28.19
N GLY A 119 10.04 -12.85 28.07
CA GLY A 119 10.73 -13.88 28.87
C GLY A 119 12.26 -13.89 28.68
N VAL A 120 12.77 -13.51 27.51
CA VAL A 120 14.21 -13.38 27.26
C VAL A 120 14.70 -11.97 27.59
N LEU A 121 13.92 -10.95 27.25
CA LEU A 121 14.34 -9.55 27.34
C LEU A 121 14.29 -9.02 28.78
N CYS A 122 13.31 -9.45 29.57
CA CYS A 122 13.11 -9.02 30.95
C CYS A 122 13.83 -9.92 31.98
N ASP A 123 14.30 -11.10 31.58
CA ASP A 123 15.04 -12.00 32.47
C ASP A 123 16.44 -11.44 32.77
N ARG A 124 16.76 -11.28 34.05
CA ARG A 124 18.07 -10.77 34.52
C ARG A 124 19.21 -11.75 34.27
N CYS A 125 18.92 -13.05 34.17
CA CYS A 125 19.90 -14.10 33.88
C CYS A 125 20.35 -14.11 32.42
N MET A 126 19.60 -13.47 31.53
CA MET A 126 19.91 -13.46 30.10
C MET A 126 21.04 -12.48 29.76
N PRO A 127 22.10 -12.92 29.05
CA PRO A 127 23.18 -12.04 28.63
C PRO A 127 22.71 -10.91 27.73
N LEU A 128 23.25 -9.70 27.91
CA LEU A 128 22.89 -8.52 27.10
C LEU A 128 23.11 -8.74 25.59
N LYS A 129 24.18 -9.45 25.19
CA LYS A 129 24.46 -9.79 23.79
C LYS A 129 23.32 -10.61 23.16
N LEU A 130 22.70 -11.51 23.93
CA LEU A 130 21.59 -12.31 23.44
C LEU A 130 20.31 -11.46 23.32
N LYS A 131 20.04 -10.61 24.32
CA LYS A 131 18.91 -9.67 24.28
C LYS A 131 19.02 -8.70 23.09
N GLU A 132 20.22 -8.20 22.82
CA GLU A 132 20.48 -7.35 21.66
C GLU A 132 20.20 -8.08 20.35
N LYS A 133 20.64 -9.33 20.22
CA LYS A 133 20.37 -10.16 19.05
C LYS A 133 18.86 -10.33 18.85
N PHE A 134 18.12 -10.68 19.90
CA PHE A 134 16.65 -10.79 19.86
C PHE A 134 15.97 -9.48 19.47
N TYR A 135 16.41 -8.35 20.03
CA TYR A 135 15.90 -7.04 19.66
C TYR A 135 16.10 -6.77 18.16
N ARG A 136 17.33 -6.97 17.64
CA ARG A 136 17.64 -6.74 16.22
C ARG A 136 16.86 -7.66 15.29
N THR A 137 16.76 -8.95 15.62
CA THR A 137 16.19 -9.96 14.71
C THR A 137 14.67 -10.08 14.78
N ALA A 138 14.05 -9.86 15.95
CA ALA A 138 12.62 -10.04 16.12
C ALA A 138 11.87 -8.70 16.17
N ILE A 139 12.28 -7.79 17.04
CA ILE A 139 11.53 -6.54 17.30
C ILE A 139 11.81 -5.51 16.20
N ARG A 140 13.07 -5.16 15.99
CA ARG A 140 13.47 -4.16 14.99
C ARG A 140 13.07 -4.64 13.59
N SER A 141 13.28 -5.91 13.27
CA SER A 141 12.85 -6.48 12.00
C SER A 141 11.35 -6.34 11.79
N ALA A 142 10.52 -6.56 12.82
CA ALA A 142 9.08 -6.39 12.71
C ALA A 142 8.65 -4.93 12.56
N MET A 143 9.32 -3.98 13.20
CA MET A 143 9.02 -2.55 13.00
C MET A 143 9.39 -2.06 11.60
N LEU A 144 10.50 -2.57 11.03
CA LEU A 144 11.01 -2.13 9.73
C LEU A 144 10.32 -2.82 8.55
N TYR A 145 10.01 -4.10 8.68
CA TYR A 145 9.52 -4.93 7.57
C TYR A 145 8.33 -5.81 7.95
N GLY A 146 7.98 -5.90 9.23
CA GLY A 146 6.91 -6.75 9.70
C GLY A 146 5.55 -6.09 9.54
N THR A 147 4.61 -6.88 9.05
CA THR A 147 3.18 -6.57 8.97
C THR A 147 2.39 -7.52 9.84
#